data_AF-A0A660SF74-F1
#
_entry.id   AF-A0A660SF74-F1
#
_cell.length_a   1.000
_cell.length_b   1.000
_cell.length_c   1.000
_cell.angle_alpha   90.00
_cell.angle_beta   90.00
_cell.angle_gamma   90.00
#
_symmetry.space_group_name_H-M   'P 1'
#
loop_
_entity.id
_entity.type
_entity.pdbx_description
1 polymer ?
#
loop_
_entity_poly.entity_id
_entity_poly.type
_entity_poly.pdbx_seq_one_letter_code
_entity_poly.pdbx_strand_id
1 'polypeptide(L)' 'MKAKVAVLFTRPETVVDDIGRLMELAGFKKFLPQHISTILKINISWHHYFPACSTT' A
#
# COMPACT_ATOMS: atom_id res chain seq x y z
N MET A 1 4.85 -16.32 -14.15
CA MET A 1 5.44 -15.02 -13.78
C MET A 1 6.10 -15.15 -12.42
N LYS A 2 7.26 -14.52 -12.19
CA LYS A 2 7.86 -14.43 -10.85
C LYS A 2 7.23 -13.26 -10.09
N ALA A 3 6.90 -13.46 -8.81
CA ALA A 3 6.43 -12.37 -7.96
C ALA A 3 7.55 -11.32 -7.78
N LYS A 4 7.18 -10.03 -7.78
CA LYS A 4 8.10 -8.93 -7.49
C LYS A 4 7.88 -8.46 -6.06
N VAL A 5 8.95 -8.44 -5.27
CA VAL A 5 8.95 -7.92 -3.90
C VAL A 5 9.82 -6.67 -3.88
N ALA A 6 9.30 -5.60 -3.28
CA ALA A 6 10.04 -4.37 -3.03
C ALA A 6 10.13 -4.15 -1.52
N VAL A 7 11.28 -3.64 -1.05
CA VAL A 7 11.54 -3.32 0.36
C VAL A 7 12.29 -2.00 0.40
N LEU A 8 11.95 -1.14 1.37
CA LEU A 8 12.66 0.11 1.63
C LEU A 8 12.70 0.39 3.13
N PHE A 9 13.67 1.19 3.55
CA PHE A 9 13.67 1.80 4.87
C PHE A 9 12.80 3.05 4.86
N THR A 10 11.97 3.22 5.90
CA THR A 10 11.05 4.34 6.07
C THR A 10 11.30 5.05 7.40
N ARG A 11 10.74 6.25 7.55
CA ARG A 11 10.72 7.03 8.79
C ARG A 11 9.30 7.54 9.05
N PRO A 12 8.92 7.82 10.32
CA PRO A 12 7.58 8.32 10.62
C PRO A 12 7.18 9.55 9.80
N GLU A 13 8.13 10.44 9.50
CA GLU A 13 7.89 11.67 8.77
C GLU A 13 7.61 11.44 7.27
N THR A 14 8.04 10.31 6.72
CA THR A 14 7.99 10.02 5.27
C THR A 14 7.15 8.79 4.92
N VAL A 15 6.52 8.13 5.90
CA VAL A 15 5.89 6.82 5.71
C VAL A 15 4.84 6.81 4.60
N VAL A 16 4.07 7.89 4.43
CA VAL A 16 3.04 7.99 3.40
C VAL A 16 3.67 8.06 2.00
N ASP A 17 4.65 8.94 1.82
CA ASP A 17 5.38 9.07 0.55
C ASP A 17 6.15 7.79 0.21
N ASP A 18 6.70 7.15 1.23
CA ASP A 18 7.44 5.90 1.13
C ASP A 18 6.55 4.75 0.64
N ILE A 19 5.31 4.66 1.12
CA ILE A 19 4.32 3.71 0.58
C ILE A 19 4.11 3.97 -0.91
N GLY A 20 3.96 5.22 -1.33
CA GLY A 20 3.87 5.59 -2.75
C GLY A 20 5.07 5.11 -3.56
N ARG A 21 6.29 5.36 -3.07
CA ARG A 21 7.54 4.87 -3.70
C ARG A 21 7.59 3.35 -3.74
N LEU A 22 7.14 2.67 -2.70
CA LEU A 22 7.10 1.21 -2.63
C LEU A 22 6.17 0.62 -3.69
N MET A 23 4.99 1.22 -3.90
CA MET A 23 4.05 0.80 -4.93
C MET A 23 4.67 0.93 -6.33
N GLU A 24 5.35 2.04 -6.62
CA GLU A 24 6.06 2.23 -7.89
C GLU A 24 7.18 1.18 -8.08
N LEU A 25 7.97 0.91 -7.04
CA LEU A 25 9.00 -0.13 -7.06
C LEU A 25 8.40 -1.52 -7.30
N ALA A 26 7.22 -1.82 -6.73
CA ALA A 26 6.48 -3.04 -7.00
C ALA A 26 5.89 -3.09 -8.42
N GLY A 27 5.85 -1.95 -9.14
CA GLY A 27 5.37 -1.86 -10.51
C GLY A 27 3.84 -1.88 -10.64
N PHE A 28 3.13 -1.37 -9.64
CA PHE A 28 1.66 -1.50 -9.54
C PHE A 28 0.90 -0.95 -10.75
N LYS A 29 1.40 0.12 -11.39
CA LYS A 29 0.78 0.73 -12.59
C LYS A 29 0.61 -0.22 -13.77
N LYS A 30 1.43 -1.28 -13.84
CA LYS A 30 1.30 -2.32 -14.88
C LYS A 30 0.07 -3.21 -14.69
N PHE A 31 -0.46 -3.24 -13.46
CA PHE A 31 -1.54 -4.14 -13.05
C PHE A 31 -2.80 -3.38 -12.60
N LEU A 32 -2.71 -2.07 -12.33
CA LEU A 32 -3.84 -1.22 -11.99
C LEU A 32 -4.20 -0.30 -13.18
N PRO A 33 -5.30 -0.59 -13.90
CA PRO A 33 -5.70 0.19 -15.08
C PRO A 33 -6.03 1.64 -14.72
N GLN A 34 -5.30 2.59 -15.30
CA GLN A 34 -5.44 4.02 -14.98
C GLN A 34 -6.74 4.66 -15.47
N HIS A 35 -7.43 4.03 -16.43
CA HIS A 35 -8.69 4.51 -16.98
C HIS A 35 -9.91 4.07 -16.15
N ILE A 36 -9.71 3.23 -15.13
CA ILE A 36 -10.78 2.76 -14.26
C ILE A 36 -10.73 3.53 -12.95
N SER A 37 -11.80 4.27 -12.66
CA SER A 37 -11.98 4.94 -11.37
C SER A 37 -11.83 3.91 -10.25
N THR A 38 -10.77 4.08 -9.46
CA THR A 38 -10.42 3.18 -8.37
C THR A 38 -10.63 3.90 -7.05
N ILE A 39 -11.33 3.24 -6.11
CA ILE A 39 -11.53 3.77 -4.76
C ILE A 39 -10.56 3.12 -3.79
N LEU A 40 -10.11 3.89 -2.79
CA LEU A 40 -9.43 3.33 -1.63
C LEU A 40 -10.49 2.91 -0.61
N LYS A 41 -10.78 1.61 -0.53
CA LYS A 41 -11.68 1.05 0.48
C LYS A 41 -10.86 0.65 1.72
N ILE A 42 -11.12 1.32 2.83
CA ILE A 42 -10.58 0.92 4.13
C ILE A 42 -11.46 -0.22 4.65
N ASN A 43 -10.89 -1.42 4.83
CA ASN A 43 -11.55 -2.49 5.56
C ASN A 43 -11.20 -2.34 7.04
N ILE A 44 -12.15 -1.82 7.83
CA ILE A 44 -12.05 -1.82 9.29
C ILE A 44 -12.63 -3.14 9.82
N SER A 45 -11.83 -3.91 10.53
CA SER A 45 -12.28 -5.13 11.19
C SER A 45 -12.40 -4.89 12.69
N TRP A 46 -13.63 -4.83 13.19
CA TRP A 46 -13.91 -4.65 14.63
C TRP A 46 -13.76 -5.95 15.43
N HIS A 47 -13.73 -7.11 14.77
CA HIS A 47 -13.69 -8.43 15.42
C HIS A 47 -12.28 -9.02 15.53
N HIS A 48 -11.30 -8.50 14.79
CA HIS A 48 -9.92 -9.00 14.79
C HIS A 48 -8.93 -7.84 14.83
N TYR A 49 -8.05 -7.86 15.83
CA TYR A 49 -6.95 -6.91 15.95
C TYR A 49 -5.87 -7.25 14.93
N PHE A 50 -5.74 -6.40 13.91
CA PHE A 50 -4.60 -6.41 13.01
C PHE A 50 -3.69 -5.24 13.38
N PRO A 51 -2.44 -5.50 13.81
CA PRO A 51 -1.46 -4.44 14.02
C PRO A 51 -1.35 -3.59 12.74
N ALA A 52 -1.42 -2.26 12.88
CA ALA A 52 -1.44 -1.26 11.80
C ALA A 52 -2.78 -1.05 11.04
N CYS A 53 -3.89 -1.70 11.40
CA CYS A 53 -5.20 -1.43 10.77
C CYS A 53 -6.04 -0.34 11.46
N SER A 54 -5.66 0.08 12.67
CA SER A 54 -6.34 1.13 13.44
C SER A 54 -5.37 1.75 14.43
N THR A 55 -4.55 2.67 13.94
CA THR A 55 -3.67 3.50 14.78
C THR A 55 -4.15 4.94 14.68
N THR A 56 -4.33 5.59 15.82
CA THR A 56 -4.52 7.05 15.93
C THR A 56 -3.33 7.81 15.40
#